data_AF-A0A350CBF0-F1
#
_entry.id   AF-A0A350CBF0-F1
#
_cell.length_a   1.000
_cell.length_b   1.000
_cell.length_c   1.000
_cell.angle_alpha   90.00
_cell.angle_beta   90.00
_cell.angle_gamma   90.00
#
_symmetry.space_group_name_H-M   'P 1'
#
loop_
_entity.id
_entity.type
_entity.pdbx_description
1 polymer ?
#
loop_
_entity_poly.entity_id
_entity_poly.type
_entity_poly.pdbx_seq_one_letter_code
_entity_poly.pdbx_strand_id
1 'polypeptide(L)'
;STATSPTPFGNRAGYLYISTNDPYSGQDDLVQFTVSADMLQEDTDSSPYYGRAVLLNDPSGNTSTSLSVNPNQPEADDSSLTVNNTGSSTAAEVCYFVRNGNLYRRVMLLRQPLPVAGRELDEQPTTSRGQDYFTSGSGNFSVQTSSGAVATDDFWTYFDYSATAAAATGKAQFVGLSALNNEQARTVPAVANPAYRFGFNQFTGISREHAVLNGAFIGRFLQAETSAVNFNWPQRRAVLFGTNQVFGVGNNPDGNPFNIANDLTLNIATGVVQEFSNTAAGTGRGGTRRMEDLVLSDVHEMKVEIWDERLQKYTTPGHNELFRMRDLSGNTFTLPGDYHQGRRFADADGQGPEGSSIGVFDTWHPDTDPAVVGARHPPHIAYRYTPPVYPNGPTRPGLPVPPTAEPDRQTRRADNKGYWQPGTVYELGDVVFVPWVDAPRGANPPDAIFQYDEMPAQKFQVAYRCVGRQGSGTSHASIAPGFPTAPGRRVRERNDELEWESIDNRRPLTSIRLTLRFHDQTSDTQRNLTLVLPLTDKK
;
A
#
# COMPACT_ATOMS: atom_id res chain seq x y z
N SER A 1 0.20 13.62 30.29
CA SER A 1 1.37 13.27 29.47
C SER A 1 1.15 13.83 28.08
N THR A 2 2.08 14.63 27.57
CA THR A 2 2.03 15.13 26.19
C THR A 2 2.32 13.96 25.27
N ALA A 3 1.32 13.57 24.47
CA ALA A 3 1.50 12.58 23.41
C ALA A 3 2.73 12.97 22.58
N THR A 4 3.69 12.05 22.48
CA THR A 4 4.75 12.11 21.47
C THR A 4 4.06 12.32 20.13
N SER A 5 4.49 13.35 19.40
CA SER A 5 3.96 13.67 18.08
C SER A 5 3.92 12.39 17.24
N PRO A 6 2.82 12.09 16.52
CA PRO A 6 2.84 10.98 15.56
C PRO A 6 4.04 11.15 14.65
N THR A 7 4.72 10.04 14.31
CA THR A 7 5.79 10.01 13.32
C THR A 7 5.35 10.87 12.13
N PRO A 8 6.11 11.93 11.78
CA PRO A 8 5.77 12.78 10.64
C PRO A 8 5.50 11.91 9.42
N PHE A 9 4.50 12.27 8.61
CA PHE A 9 4.09 11.42 7.48
C PHE A 9 5.23 11.11 6.50
N GLY A 10 6.18 12.02 6.32
CA GLY A 10 7.38 11.76 5.52
C GLY A 10 8.26 10.66 6.11
N ASN A 11 8.33 10.57 7.44
CA ASN A 11 9.16 9.61 8.17
C ASN A 11 8.45 8.25 8.36
N ARG A 12 7.28 8.04 7.76
CA ARG A 12 6.59 6.74 7.81
C ARG A 12 7.27 5.80 6.84
N ALA A 13 7.55 4.59 7.29
CA ALA A 13 8.13 3.56 6.45
C ALA A 13 7.07 2.55 5.99
N GLY A 14 7.23 2.04 4.77
CA GLY A 14 6.42 0.95 4.25
C GLY A 14 4.95 1.33 3.95
N TYR A 15 4.02 0.37 4.10
CA TYR A 15 2.60 0.59 3.81
C TYR A 15 1.65 -0.31 4.63
N LEU A 16 0.38 0.08 4.65
CA LEU A 16 -0.79 -0.70 5.05
C LEU A 16 -1.86 -0.60 3.96
N TYR A 17 -2.33 -1.75 3.51
CA TYR A 17 -3.38 -1.95 2.53
C TYR A 17 -4.46 -2.84 3.13
N ILE A 18 -5.70 -2.38 3.07
CA ILE A 18 -6.88 -3.11 3.51
C ILE A 18 -7.88 -3.06 2.35
N SER A 19 -8.36 -4.21 1.95
CA SER A 19 -9.42 -4.35 0.97
C SER A 19 -10.57 -5.10 1.59
N THR A 20 -11.76 -4.51 1.49
CA THR A 20 -13.02 -5.07 1.99
C THR A 20 -14.01 -5.05 0.83
N ASN A 21 -13.79 -6.00 -0.09
CA ASN A 21 -14.40 -6.04 -1.42
C ASN A 21 -15.93 -5.92 -1.35
N ASP A 22 -16.57 -6.72 -0.50
CA ASP A 22 -17.93 -6.51 -0.03
C ASP A 22 -17.92 -5.96 1.42
N PRO A 23 -18.36 -4.71 1.65
CA PRO A 23 -18.41 -4.14 2.99
C PRO A 23 -19.25 -4.94 4.00
N TYR A 24 -20.20 -5.75 3.51
CA TYR A 24 -21.13 -6.54 4.31
C TYR A 24 -20.71 -8.00 4.51
N SER A 25 -19.64 -8.44 3.86
CA SER A 25 -19.07 -9.79 3.98
C SER A 25 -17.66 -9.74 4.60
N GLY A 26 -17.19 -10.86 5.18
CA GLY A 26 -15.78 -11.04 5.57
C GLY A 26 -15.09 -12.16 4.81
N GLN A 27 -15.70 -12.65 3.72
CA GLN A 27 -15.19 -13.78 2.95
C GLN A 27 -14.12 -13.38 1.92
N ASP A 28 -14.06 -12.09 1.60
CA ASP A 28 -13.26 -11.46 0.55
C ASP A 28 -12.47 -10.26 1.08
N ASP A 29 -12.30 -10.18 2.40
CA ASP A 29 -11.46 -9.18 3.03
C ASP A 29 -9.98 -9.61 2.97
N LEU A 30 -9.12 -8.61 2.79
CA LEU A 30 -7.68 -8.75 2.73
C LEU A 30 -7.00 -7.64 3.50
N VAL A 31 -5.95 -8.00 4.24
CA VAL A 31 -5.04 -7.05 4.85
C VAL A 31 -3.61 -7.37 4.44
N GLN A 32 -2.87 -6.37 4.00
CA GLN A 32 -1.47 -6.50 3.58
C GLN A 32 -0.67 -5.31 4.07
N PHE A 33 0.49 -5.55 4.66
CA PHE A 33 1.31 -4.49 5.26
C PHE A 33 2.78 -4.90 5.32
N THR A 34 3.64 -3.91 5.48
CA THR A 34 5.04 -4.13 5.79
C THR A 34 5.25 -4.23 7.29
N VAL A 35 6.13 -5.16 7.70
CA VAL A 35 6.58 -5.33 9.08
C VAL A 35 8.08 -5.12 9.17
N SER A 36 8.55 -4.72 10.35
CA SER A 36 9.98 -4.71 10.69
C SER A 36 10.16 -5.33 12.09
N ALA A 37 11.05 -6.31 12.20
CA ALA A 37 11.47 -6.95 13.44
C ALA A 37 12.34 -6.03 14.31
N ASP A 38 12.91 -4.97 13.73
CA ASP A 38 13.71 -3.98 14.47
C ASP A 38 12.84 -2.97 15.24
N MET A 39 11.53 -2.90 14.91
CA MET A 39 10.57 -2.03 15.59
C MET A 39 9.98 -2.72 16.84
N LEU A 40 10.78 -2.80 17.89
CA LEU A 40 10.47 -3.46 19.17
C LEU A 40 9.65 -2.56 20.10
N GLN A 41 8.38 -2.30 19.76
CA GLN A 41 7.52 -1.47 20.62
C GLN A 41 6.81 -2.26 21.72
N GLU A 42 6.30 -3.44 21.40
CA GLU A 42 5.56 -4.32 22.33
C GLU A 42 6.16 -5.72 22.44
N ASP A 43 6.75 -6.23 21.36
CA ASP A 43 7.48 -7.49 21.34
C ASP A 43 8.98 -7.23 21.43
N THR A 44 9.67 -7.99 22.28
CA THR A 44 11.14 -7.96 22.40
C THR A 44 11.81 -8.97 21.47
N ASP A 45 11.03 -9.80 20.79
CA ASP A 45 11.55 -10.71 19.77
C ASP A 45 12.01 -9.93 18.53
N SER A 46 13.33 -9.81 18.40
CA SER A 46 13.99 -9.22 17.25
C SER A 46 14.42 -10.26 16.22
N SER A 47 13.87 -11.48 16.28
CA SER A 47 14.19 -12.52 15.30
C SER A 47 13.78 -12.05 13.90
N PRO A 48 14.67 -12.15 12.90
CA PRO A 48 14.32 -11.78 11.54
C PRO A 48 13.30 -12.77 10.96
N TYR A 49 12.68 -12.36 9.87
CA TYR A 49 11.87 -13.25 9.05
C TYR A 49 12.81 -14.11 8.22
N TYR A 50 12.49 -15.40 8.10
CA TYR A 50 13.23 -16.36 7.29
C TYR A 50 12.38 -16.81 6.12
N GLY A 51 13.05 -17.12 5.02
CA GLY A 51 12.43 -17.62 3.81
C GLY A 51 13.44 -18.40 2.99
N ARG A 52 12.95 -19.07 1.97
CA ARG A 52 13.80 -19.77 1.01
C ARG A 52 14.65 -18.77 0.24
N ALA A 53 15.94 -19.06 0.18
CA ALA A 53 16.86 -18.51 -0.81
C ALA A 53 17.60 -19.68 -1.43
N VAL A 54 18.09 -19.56 -2.66
CA VAL A 54 18.97 -20.58 -3.23
C VAL A 54 20.19 -19.89 -3.80
N LEU A 55 21.35 -20.52 -3.66
CA LEU A 55 22.60 -20.01 -4.21
C LEU A 55 22.48 -19.75 -5.72
N LEU A 56 22.87 -18.55 -6.13
CA LEU A 56 22.90 -18.16 -7.53
C LEU A 56 24.21 -18.61 -8.16
N ASN A 57 24.10 -19.17 -9.37
CA ASN A 57 25.24 -19.61 -10.15
C ASN A 57 25.66 -18.55 -11.16
N ASP A 58 26.97 -18.30 -11.27
CA ASP A 58 27.51 -17.29 -12.18
C ASP A 58 27.12 -17.64 -13.63
N PRO A 59 26.36 -16.77 -14.33
CA PRO A 59 25.92 -17.03 -15.69
C PRO A 59 27.08 -17.12 -16.70
N SER A 60 28.29 -16.67 -16.33
CA SER A 60 29.50 -16.79 -17.16
C SER A 60 30.19 -18.17 -17.07
N GLY A 61 29.62 -19.13 -16.33
CA GLY A 61 30.16 -20.49 -16.20
C GLY A 61 31.33 -20.61 -15.23
N ASN A 62 31.64 -19.54 -14.48
CA ASN A 62 32.62 -19.58 -13.41
C ASN A 62 32.03 -20.29 -12.17
N THR A 63 32.67 -21.35 -11.71
CA THR A 63 32.16 -22.19 -10.61
C THR A 63 32.41 -21.61 -9.22
N SER A 64 33.03 -20.43 -9.10
CA SER A 64 33.26 -19.80 -7.79
C SER A 64 31.98 -19.15 -7.27
N THR A 65 31.04 -19.99 -6.87
CA THR A 65 29.76 -19.61 -6.23
C THR A 65 29.89 -19.53 -4.72
N SER A 66 31.11 -19.70 -4.19
CA SER A 66 31.41 -19.57 -2.77
C SER A 66 30.94 -18.22 -2.24
N LEU A 67 30.09 -18.24 -1.22
CA LEU A 67 29.59 -17.04 -0.54
C LEU A 67 30.73 -16.22 0.10
N SER A 68 31.84 -16.88 0.45
CA SER A 68 33.05 -16.19 0.92
C SER A 68 33.73 -15.31 -0.14
N VAL A 69 33.49 -15.57 -1.43
CA VAL A 69 34.06 -14.81 -2.56
C VAL A 69 33.03 -13.85 -3.14
N ASN A 70 31.75 -14.24 -3.15
CA ASN A 70 30.67 -13.38 -3.59
C ASN A 70 29.49 -13.39 -2.61
N PRO A 71 29.57 -12.59 -1.54
CA PRO A 71 28.55 -12.56 -0.48
C PRO A 71 27.31 -11.75 -0.85
N ASN A 72 27.30 -10.99 -1.97
CA ASN A 72 26.10 -10.30 -2.41
C ASN A 72 25.12 -11.27 -3.12
N GLN A 73 24.58 -12.23 -2.35
CA GLN A 73 23.60 -13.20 -2.82
C GLN A 73 22.51 -13.38 -1.76
N PRO A 74 21.25 -13.64 -2.16
CA PRO A 74 20.14 -13.84 -1.21
C PRO A 74 20.42 -14.94 -0.18
N GLU A 75 21.15 -15.98 -0.59
CA GLU A 75 21.59 -17.10 0.25
C GLU A 75 22.50 -16.69 1.42
N ALA A 76 23.17 -15.53 1.34
CA ALA A 76 24.04 -15.04 2.42
C ALA A 76 23.35 -14.01 3.32
N ASP A 77 22.10 -13.63 3.03
CA ASP A 77 21.38 -12.61 3.79
C ASP A 77 21.08 -13.09 5.23
N ASP A 78 21.15 -14.40 5.50
CA ASP A 78 20.98 -15.00 6.83
C ASP A 78 22.26 -15.04 7.70
N SER A 79 23.34 -14.41 7.24
CA SER A 79 24.67 -14.41 7.88
C SER A 79 25.42 -15.75 7.80
N SER A 80 24.91 -16.73 7.05
CA SER A 80 25.61 -17.97 6.78
C SER A 80 26.41 -17.86 5.48
N LEU A 81 27.72 -18.16 5.57
CA LEU A 81 28.55 -18.40 4.38
C LEU A 81 28.53 -19.86 3.92
N THR A 82 27.76 -20.70 4.61
CA THR A 82 27.49 -22.09 4.22
C THR A 82 26.09 -22.17 3.63
N VAL A 83 25.99 -22.69 2.41
CA VAL A 83 24.71 -22.86 1.71
C VAL A 83 23.78 -23.74 2.54
N ASN A 84 22.61 -23.21 2.89
CA ASN A 84 21.55 -23.84 3.66
C ASN A 84 20.14 -23.64 3.04
N ASN A 85 20.07 -22.97 1.88
CA ASN A 85 18.86 -22.57 1.16
C ASN A 85 17.94 -21.62 1.95
N THR A 86 18.53 -20.74 2.76
CA THR A 86 17.80 -19.83 3.63
C THR A 86 18.28 -18.40 3.41
N GLY A 87 17.33 -17.49 3.30
CA GLY A 87 17.57 -16.06 3.39
C GLY A 87 16.85 -15.50 4.62
N SER A 88 17.31 -14.37 5.13
CA SER A 88 16.62 -13.67 6.20
C SER A 88 16.53 -12.17 5.93
N SER A 89 15.60 -11.52 6.61
CA SER A 89 15.45 -10.07 6.60
C SER A 89 14.76 -9.60 7.87
N THR A 90 15.14 -8.42 8.36
CA THR A 90 14.39 -7.77 9.44
C THR A 90 13.07 -7.19 8.95
N ALA A 91 12.77 -7.17 7.65
CA ALA A 91 11.49 -6.69 7.13
C ALA A 91 10.86 -7.61 6.09
N ALA A 92 9.54 -7.57 6.02
CA ALA A 92 8.76 -8.34 5.07
C ALA A 92 7.45 -7.62 4.68
N GLU A 93 6.91 -7.96 3.52
CA GLU A 93 5.49 -7.77 3.21
C GLU A 93 4.72 -8.99 3.72
N VAL A 94 3.66 -8.75 4.50
CA VAL A 94 2.80 -9.78 5.07
C VAL A 94 1.38 -9.54 4.61
N CYS A 95 0.69 -10.59 4.16
CA CYS A 95 -0.70 -10.54 3.77
C CYS A 95 -1.51 -11.65 4.45
N TYR A 96 -2.71 -11.31 4.92
CA TYR A 96 -3.71 -12.25 5.42
C TYR A 96 -4.99 -12.17 4.59
N PHE A 97 -5.57 -13.33 4.30
CA PHE A 97 -6.84 -13.46 3.59
C PHE A 97 -7.43 -14.86 3.81
N VAL A 98 -8.75 -14.98 3.64
CA VAL A 98 -9.44 -16.27 3.66
C VAL A 98 -9.75 -16.70 2.24
N ARG A 99 -9.44 -17.96 1.91
CA ARG A 99 -9.80 -18.56 0.62
C ARG A 99 -10.16 -20.02 0.80
N ASN A 100 -11.27 -20.44 0.22
CA ASN A 100 -11.72 -21.83 0.25
C ASN A 100 -11.71 -22.45 1.67
N GLY A 101 -12.25 -21.74 2.66
CA GLY A 101 -12.33 -22.23 4.03
C GLY A 101 -11.01 -22.20 4.81
N ASN A 102 -9.96 -21.55 4.31
CA ASN A 102 -8.65 -21.51 4.95
C ASN A 102 -8.17 -20.07 5.11
N LEU A 103 -7.64 -19.73 6.29
CA LEU A 103 -6.89 -18.51 6.52
C LEU A 103 -5.44 -18.74 6.09
N TYR A 104 -4.98 -17.89 5.17
CA TYR A 104 -3.61 -17.88 4.69
C TYR A 104 -2.85 -16.68 5.22
N ARG A 105 -1.55 -16.86 5.41
CA ARG A 105 -0.56 -15.79 5.63
C ARG A 105 0.55 -15.93 4.62
N ARG A 106 0.63 -14.96 3.71
CA ARG A 106 1.73 -14.84 2.76
C ARG A 106 2.80 -13.92 3.33
N VAL A 107 4.07 -14.35 3.31
CA VAL A 107 5.23 -13.56 3.74
C VAL A 107 6.21 -13.46 2.58
N MET A 108 6.61 -12.23 2.24
CA MET A 108 7.62 -11.93 1.23
C MET A 108 8.72 -11.08 1.87
N LEU A 109 9.93 -11.59 1.97
CA LEU A 109 11.07 -10.87 2.54
C LEU A 109 11.41 -9.63 1.71
N LEU A 110 11.74 -8.53 2.37
CA LEU A 110 12.43 -7.41 1.72
C LEU A 110 13.92 -7.66 1.78
N ARG A 111 14.64 -7.61 0.65
CA ARG A 111 16.05 -7.98 0.64
C ARG A 111 16.90 -7.05 1.53
N GLN A 112 17.74 -7.68 2.36
CA GLN A 112 18.66 -6.99 3.27
C GLN A 112 20.04 -7.66 3.16
N PRO A 113 20.84 -7.28 2.15
CA PRO A 113 22.20 -7.77 2.05
C PRO A 113 23.03 -7.39 3.27
N LEU A 114 23.81 -8.31 3.82
CA LEU A 114 24.69 -8.00 4.93
C LEU A 114 25.89 -7.17 4.47
N PRO A 115 26.26 -6.09 5.19
CA PRO A 115 27.46 -5.33 4.87
C PRO A 115 28.70 -6.22 4.97
N VAL A 116 29.60 -6.13 3.98
CA VAL A 116 30.86 -6.88 3.97
C VAL A 116 32.03 -5.92 3.91
N ALA A 117 32.97 -6.07 4.86
CA ALA A 117 34.17 -5.23 4.97
C ALA A 117 33.90 -3.71 5.00
N GLY A 118 32.78 -3.29 5.60
CA GLY A 118 32.41 -1.88 5.74
C GLY A 118 31.80 -1.25 4.48
N ARG A 119 31.45 -2.06 3.47
CA ARG A 119 30.69 -1.63 2.30
C ARG A 119 29.26 -2.19 2.36
N GLU A 120 28.29 -1.31 2.21
CA GLU A 120 26.90 -1.67 1.93
C GLU A 120 26.81 -2.38 0.57
N LEU A 121 26.17 -3.54 0.55
CA LEU A 121 25.96 -4.30 -0.67
C LEU A 121 24.63 -3.89 -1.31
N ASP A 122 24.60 -3.87 -2.64
CA ASP A 122 23.41 -3.51 -3.39
C ASP A 122 22.31 -4.56 -3.21
N GLU A 123 21.06 -4.11 -3.10
CA GLU A 123 19.87 -4.96 -3.02
C GLU A 123 19.67 -5.84 -4.24
N GLN A 124 20.30 -5.54 -5.38
CA GLN A 124 20.34 -6.46 -6.52
C GLN A 124 21.62 -7.31 -6.47
N PRO A 125 21.53 -8.64 -6.51
CA PRO A 125 22.71 -9.49 -6.41
C PRO A 125 23.55 -9.39 -7.68
N THR A 126 24.85 -9.26 -7.50
CA THR A 126 25.83 -9.17 -8.59
C THR A 126 26.92 -10.21 -8.40
N THR A 127 27.48 -10.70 -9.51
CA THR A 127 28.66 -11.56 -9.49
C THR A 127 29.87 -10.81 -8.95
N SER A 128 30.95 -11.53 -8.63
CA SER A 128 32.24 -10.93 -8.27
C SER A 128 32.83 -10.00 -9.34
N ARG A 129 32.28 -10.01 -10.56
CA ARG A 129 32.63 -9.12 -11.69
C ARG A 129 31.66 -7.94 -11.86
N GLY A 130 30.71 -7.77 -10.95
CA GLY A 130 29.69 -6.72 -11.01
C GLY A 130 28.60 -6.96 -12.06
N GLN A 131 28.43 -8.20 -12.54
CA GLN A 131 27.34 -8.55 -13.48
C GLN A 131 26.10 -8.96 -12.69
N ASP A 132 24.92 -8.48 -13.05
CA ASP A 132 23.68 -8.87 -12.37
C ASP A 132 23.24 -10.29 -12.80
N TYR A 133 22.92 -11.13 -11.81
CA TYR A 133 22.57 -12.54 -11.98
C TYR A 133 21.29 -12.75 -12.81
N PHE A 134 20.40 -11.75 -12.87
CA PHE A 134 19.10 -11.83 -13.55
C PHE A 134 19.14 -11.26 -14.98
N THR A 135 20.33 -10.87 -15.48
CA THR A 135 20.48 -10.13 -16.75
C THR A 135 20.60 -10.97 -18.02
N SER A 136 20.45 -12.30 -17.97
CA SER A 136 20.86 -13.13 -19.10
C SER A 136 20.09 -12.81 -20.39
N GLY A 137 20.78 -12.83 -21.54
CA GLY A 137 20.15 -12.66 -22.86
C GLY A 137 19.18 -13.80 -23.22
N SER A 138 19.23 -14.91 -22.49
CA SER A 138 18.25 -15.99 -22.60
C SER A 138 16.96 -15.68 -21.84
N GLY A 139 16.96 -14.73 -20.89
CA GLY A 139 15.83 -14.47 -20.00
C GLY A 139 15.76 -15.37 -18.76
N ASN A 140 16.70 -16.31 -18.59
CA ASN A 140 16.79 -17.18 -17.41
C ASN A 140 17.87 -16.68 -16.43
N PHE A 141 17.80 -17.07 -15.16
CA PHE A 141 18.92 -17.01 -14.22
C PHE A 141 19.39 -18.44 -13.89
N SER A 142 20.55 -18.60 -13.29
CA SER A 142 21.10 -19.92 -12.94
C SER A 142 21.13 -20.09 -11.43
N VAL A 143 20.64 -21.22 -10.94
CA VAL A 143 20.64 -21.59 -9.52
C VAL A 143 21.43 -22.87 -9.29
N GLN A 144 22.00 -23.02 -8.11
CA GLN A 144 22.62 -24.26 -7.68
C GLN A 144 21.58 -25.18 -7.05
N THR A 145 21.43 -26.39 -7.61
CA THR A 145 20.60 -27.45 -7.05
C THR A 145 21.47 -28.60 -6.55
N SER A 146 20.87 -29.57 -5.85
CA SER A 146 21.56 -30.82 -5.49
C SER A 146 22.04 -31.61 -6.71
N SER A 147 21.39 -31.44 -7.87
CA SER A 147 21.78 -32.04 -9.16
C SER A 147 22.78 -31.19 -9.97
N GLY A 148 23.21 -30.05 -9.45
CA GLY A 148 24.11 -29.10 -10.13
C GLY A 148 23.41 -27.82 -10.59
N ALA A 149 24.08 -27.07 -11.46
CA ALA A 149 23.58 -25.79 -11.96
C ALA A 149 22.40 -25.98 -12.92
N VAL A 150 21.30 -25.27 -12.66
CA VAL A 150 20.09 -25.30 -13.50
C VAL A 150 19.74 -23.87 -13.91
N ALA A 151 19.57 -23.66 -15.22
CA ALA A 151 19.00 -22.42 -15.73
C ALA A 151 17.47 -22.46 -15.63
N THR A 152 16.87 -21.42 -15.06
CA THR A 152 15.44 -21.34 -14.72
C THR A 152 14.96 -19.89 -14.80
N ASP A 153 13.66 -19.71 -14.95
CA ASP A 153 12.93 -18.45 -14.84
C ASP A 153 11.93 -18.46 -13.66
N ASP A 154 11.97 -19.48 -12.81
CA ASP A 154 11.02 -19.70 -11.71
C ASP A 154 11.43 -18.95 -10.43
N PHE A 155 11.43 -17.61 -10.45
CA PHE A 155 11.93 -16.78 -9.34
C PHE A 155 11.38 -17.20 -7.96
N TRP A 156 10.05 -17.22 -7.79
CA TRP A 156 9.42 -17.54 -6.49
C TRP A 156 9.40 -19.02 -6.12
N THR A 157 9.89 -19.90 -7.01
CA THR A 157 10.22 -21.28 -6.62
C THR A 157 11.46 -21.32 -5.72
N TYR A 158 12.40 -20.41 -5.94
CA TYR A 158 13.73 -20.42 -5.32
C TYR A 158 13.94 -19.31 -4.28
N PHE A 159 13.14 -18.23 -4.34
CA PHE A 159 13.30 -17.07 -3.47
C PHE A 159 11.97 -16.64 -2.84
N ASP A 160 11.96 -16.44 -1.52
CA ASP A 160 10.82 -15.90 -0.75
C ASP A 160 10.88 -14.39 -0.59
N TYR A 161 11.45 -13.70 -1.57
CA TYR A 161 11.62 -12.26 -1.54
C TYR A 161 10.58 -11.57 -2.41
N SER A 162 10.15 -10.39 -1.95
CA SER A 162 9.39 -9.49 -2.79
C SER A 162 10.23 -9.05 -3.98
N ALA A 163 9.61 -9.03 -5.16
CA ALA A 163 10.30 -8.74 -6.40
C ALA A 163 9.34 -8.14 -7.44
N THR A 164 9.91 -7.36 -8.34
CA THR A 164 9.23 -6.78 -9.51
C THR A 164 10.02 -7.04 -10.79
N ALA A 165 9.43 -6.78 -11.95
CA ALA A 165 10.15 -6.81 -13.21
C ALA A 165 10.66 -5.40 -13.55
N ALA A 166 11.95 -5.31 -13.88
CA ALA A 166 12.58 -4.07 -14.32
C ALA A 166 11.91 -3.54 -15.60
N ALA A 167 11.29 -2.35 -15.54
CA ALA A 167 10.50 -1.79 -16.64
C ALA A 167 11.23 -1.74 -18.00
N ALA A 168 12.55 -1.50 -18.01
CA ALA A 168 13.34 -1.38 -19.24
C ALA A 168 13.95 -2.70 -19.74
N THR A 169 14.05 -3.73 -18.90
CA THR A 169 14.83 -4.93 -19.22
C THR A 169 14.14 -6.26 -18.92
N GLY A 170 12.99 -6.24 -18.24
CA GLY A 170 12.20 -7.43 -17.95
C GLY A 170 12.80 -8.38 -16.91
N LYS A 171 13.87 -7.98 -16.23
CA LYS A 171 14.61 -8.80 -15.27
C LYS A 171 13.94 -8.75 -13.90
N ALA A 172 14.01 -9.84 -13.14
CA ALA A 172 13.61 -9.80 -11.74
C ALA A 172 14.50 -8.84 -10.93
N GLN A 173 13.85 -7.94 -10.19
CA GLN A 173 14.48 -7.02 -9.26
C GLN A 173 13.93 -7.29 -7.87
N PHE A 174 14.85 -7.53 -6.92
CA PHE A 174 14.47 -7.62 -5.51
C PHE A 174 13.96 -6.25 -5.03
N VAL A 175 12.95 -6.28 -4.16
CA VAL A 175 12.55 -5.12 -3.37
C VAL A 175 13.29 -5.23 -2.03
N GLY A 176 14.20 -4.29 -1.73
CA GLY A 176 14.95 -4.31 -0.48
C GLY A 176 14.51 -3.27 0.55
N LEU A 177 15.25 -3.14 1.65
CA LEU A 177 14.91 -2.24 2.76
C LEU A 177 14.82 -0.77 2.36
N SER A 178 15.60 -0.33 1.37
CA SER A 178 15.53 1.06 0.87
C SER A 178 14.15 1.40 0.31
N ALA A 179 13.38 0.39 -0.15
CA ALA A 179 12.02 0.53 -0.62
C ALA A 179 11.02 0.96 0.46
N LEU A 180 11.36 0.75 1.74
CA LEU A 180 10.52 1.20 2.86
C LEU A 180 10.51 2.73 3.01
N ASN A 181 11.47 3.43 2.41
CA ASN A 181 11.60 4.87 2.56
C ASN A 181 10.51 5.62 1.76
N ASN A 182 9.65 6.35 2.47
CA ASN A 182 8.61 7.20 1.87
C ASN A 182 8.97 8.70 1.85
N GLU A 183 10.24 9.05 2.09
CA GLU A 183 10.74 10.44 2.04
C GLU A 183 11.19 10.84 0.62
N GLN A 184 11.53 9.87 -0.24
CA GLN A 184 12.15 10.15 -1.54
C GLN A 184 11.19 9.95 -2.72
N ALA A 185 11.08 10.98 -3.57
CA ALA A 185 10.30 10.92 -4.80
C ALA A 185 10.96 10.07 -5.91
N ARG A 186 10.13 9.31 -6.65
CA ARG A 186 10.29 8.67 -7.98
C ARG A 186 11.49 7.74 -8.29
N THR A 187 12.68 7.92 -7.71
CA THR A 187 13.91 7.28 -8.24
C THR A 187 14.24 5.92 -7.64
N VAL A 188 13.56 5.50 -6.58
CA VAL A 188 13.75 4.21 -5.90
C VAL A 188 12.41 3.45 -5.93
N PRO A 189 12.39 2.12 -6.14
CA PRO A 189 11.18 1.31 -6.05
C PRO A 189 10.66 1.33 -4.60
N ALA A 190 9.90 2.36 -4.23
CA ALA A 190 9.32 2.49 -2.91
C ALA A 190 8.04 1.65 -2.81
N VAL A 191 7.92 0.80 -1.78
CA VAL A 191 6.72 -0.03 -1.59
C VAL A 191 5.47 0.78 -1.26
N ALA A 192 5.60 2.05 -0.88
CA ALA A 192 4.43 2.93 -0.79
C ALA A 192 3.78 3.22 -2.16
N ASN A 193 4.47 2.97 -3.27
CA ASN A 193 3.84 2.88 -4.59
C ASN A 193 3.38 1.42 -4.84
N PRO A 194 2.07 1.16 -5.04
CA PRO A 194 1.56 -0.19 -5.23
C PRO A 194 2.17 -0.96 -6.40
N ALA A 195 2.70 -0.27 -7.41
CA ALA A 195 3.42 -0.91 -8.51
C ALA A 195 4.61 -1.79 -8.05
N TYR A 196 5.15 -1.52 -6.86
CA TYR A 196 6.29 -2.27 -6.31
C TYR A 196 5.92 -3.25 -5.19
N ARG A 197 4.63 -3.52 -4.99
CA ARG A 197 4.14 -4.43 -3.95
C ARG A 197 3.84 -5.81 -4.52
N PHE A 198 4.08 -6.85 -3.73
CA PHE A 198 3.63 -8.19 -4.10
C PHE A 198 2.10 -8.24 -4.19
N GLY A 199 1.55 -8.87 -5.24
CA GLY A 199 0.09 -8.93 -5.45
C GLY A 199 -0.49 -7.86 -6.36
N PHE A 200 0.33 -6.89 -6.79
CA PHE A 200 -0.12 -5.76 -7.59
C PHE A 200 0.46 -5.81 -9.00
N ASN A 201 -0.29 -5.31 -9.96
CA ASN A 201 0.20 -5.15 -11.32
C ASN A 201 1.20 -4.00 -11.38
N GLN A 202 2.48 -4.31 -11.58
CA GLN A 202 3.55 -3.32 -11.60
C GLN A 202 3.41 -2.17 -12.61
N PHE A 203 2.59 -2.33 -13.66
CA PHE A 203 2.40 -1.27 -14.66
C PHE A 203 1.25 -0.33 -14.30
N THR A 204 0.37 -0.76 -13.41
CA THR A 204 -0.89 -0.06 -13.14
C THR A 204 -1.11 0.19 -11.65
N GLY A 205 -0.40 -0.51 -10.77
CA GLY A 205 -0.64 -0.50 -9.32
C GLY A 205 -2.01 -1.04 -8.90
N ILE A 206 -2.77 -1.73 -9.78
CA ILE A 206 -4.01 -2.41 -9.38
C ILE A 206 -3.68 -3.71 -8.63
N SER A 207 -4.37 -3.93 -7.51
CA SER A 207 -4.32 -5.18 -6.73
C SER A 207 -4.99 -6.32 -7.49
N ARG A 208 -4.35 -7.50 -7.53
CA ARG A 208 -4.95 -8.73 -8.06
C ARG A 208 -5.52 -9.56 -6.91
N GLU A 209 -6.82 -9.42 -6.68
CA GLU A 209 -7.51 -10.09 -5.57
C GLU A 209 -8.54 -11.11 -6.02
N HIS A 210 -8.92 -11.04 -7.29
CA HIS A 210 -9.93 -11.88 -7.90
C HIS A 210 -9.42 -12.50 -9.19
N ALA A 211 -9.97 -13.65 -9.53
CA ALA A 211 -9.54 -14.43 -10.68
C ALA A 211 -9.87 -13.74 -12.03
N VAL A 212 -11.01 -13.04 -12.09
CA VAL A 212 -11.45 -12.17 -13.18
C VAL A 212 -12.13 -10.95 -12.58
N LEU A 213 -12.56 -9.99 -13.39
CA LEU A 213 -13.40 -8.88 -12.93
C LEU A 213 -14.75 -9.39 -12.39
N ASN A 214 -15.10 -9.04 -11.14
CA ASN A 214 -16.22 -9.57 -10.36
C ASN A 214 -16.17 -11.10 -10.22
N GLY A 215 -14.96 -11.65 -10.14
CA GLY A 215 -14.69 -13.09 -10.17
C GLY A 215 -14.66 -13.73 -8.78
N ALA A 216 -14.18 -14.97 -8.72
CA ALA A 216 -13.90 -15.61 -7.43
C ALA A 216 -12.74 -14.87 -6.73
N PHE A 217 -12.93 -14.57 -5.44
CA PHE A 217 -11.86 -14.02 -4.59
C PHE A 217 -10.74 -15.04 -4.42
N ILE A 218 -9.52 -14.63 -4.77
CA ILE A 218 -8.29 -15.40 -4.62
C ILE A 218 -7.36 -14.83 -3.54
N GLY A 219 -7.60 -13.59 -3.08
CA GLY A 219 -6.73 -12.88 -2.16
C GLY A 219 -5.36 -12.58 -2.75
N ARG A 220 -4.39 -13.46 -2.53
CA ARG A 220 -3.07 -13.44 -3.18
C ARG A 220 -2.71 -14.82 -3.71
N PHE A 221 -1.72 -14.85 -4.60
CA PHE A 221 -1.13 -16.12 -5.01
C PHE A 221 -0.41 -16.79 -3.83
N LEU A 222 -0.70 -18.08 -3.62
CA LEU A 222 -0.06 -18.93 -2.63
C LEU A 222 1.32 -19.38 -3.10
N GLN A 223 2.13 -19.93 -2.19
CA GLN A 223 3.42 -20.58 -2.48
C GLN A 223 3.17 -21.76 -3.41
N ALA A 224 2.05 -22.45 -3.22
CA ALA A 224 1.62 -23.49 -4.12
C ALA A 224 1.50 -22.95 -5.56
N GLU A 225 1.05 -21.72 -5.77
CA GLU A 225 0.86 -21.14 -7.12
C GLU A 225 2.16 -20.52 -7.64
N THR A 226 2.88 -19.76 -6.82
CA THR A 226 4.12 -19.09 -7.23
C THR A 226 5.30 -20.04 -7.43
N SER A 227 5.23 -21.25 -6.86
CA SER A 227 6.20 -22.33 -7.11
C SER A 227 5.83 -23.24 -8.28
N ALA A 228 4.79 -22.91 -9.03
CA ALA A 228 4.43 -23.61 -10.24
C ALA A 228 5.38 -23.22 -11.38
N VAL A 229 5.73 -24.19 -12.24
CA VAL A 229 6.72 -24.02 -13.34
C VAL A 229 6.21 -23.16 -14.50
N ASN A 230 5.01 -22.61 -14.35
CA ASN A 230 4.34 -21.76 -15.32
C ASN A 230 3.95 -20.40 -14.76
N PHE A 231 4.33 -20.09 -13.50
CA PHE A 231 4.14 -18.78 -12.91
C PHE A 231 5.20 -17.77 -13.41
N ASN A 232 6.47 -18.18 -13.53
CA ASN A 232 7.68 -17.58 -14.14
C ASN A 232 7.95 -16.07 -13.91
N TRP A 233 7.09 -15.39 -13.17
CA TRP A 233 7.15 -13.97 -12.86
C TRP A 233 7.98 -13.73 -11.59
N PRO A 234 8.68 -12.58 -11.45
CA PRO A 234 8.77 -11.45 -12.38
C PRO A 234 9.82 -11.60 -13.49
N GLN A 235 10.57 -12.71 -13.51
CA GLN A 235 11.64 -12.89 -14.49
C GLN A 235 11.12 -12.95 -15.94
N ARG A 236 9.93 -13.53 -16.14
CA ARG A 236 9.26 -13.69 -17.43
C ARG A 236 7.75 -13.68 -17.28
N ARG A 237 7.07 -13.69 -18.42
CA ARG A 237 5.61 -13.87 -18.51
C ARG A 237 5.23 -15.26 -18.00
N ALA A 238 4.11 -15.35 -17.30
CA ALA A 238 3.50 -16.64 -16.98
C ALA A 238 3.11 -17.36 -18.29
N VAL A 239 3.53 -18.62 -18.42
CA VAL A 239 3.57 -19.38 -19.68
C VAL A 239 2.18 -19.59 -20.31
N LEU A 240 1.13 -19.56 -19.49
CA LEU A 240 -0.24 -19.82 -19.94
C LEU A 240 -0.89 -18.68 -20.73
N PHE A 241 -0.28 -17.48 -20.74
CA PHE A 241 -0.86 -16.29 -21.37
C PHE A 241 -0.19 -15.91 -22.71
N GLY A 242 0.55 -16.81 -23.34
CA GLY A 242 1.12 -16.61 -24.68
C GLY A 242 2.48 -17.26 -24.88
N THR A 243 3.03 -17.14 -26.09
CA THR A 243 4.37 -17.68 -26.40
C THR A 243 5.43 -17.00 -25.54
N ASN A 244 6.30 -17.81 -24.94
CA ASN A 244 7.36 -17.51 -23.97
C ASN A 244 8.35 -16.41 -24.44
N GLN A 245 7.92 -15.15 -24.44
CA GLN A 245 8.74 -14.00 -24.83
C GLN A 245 9.31 -13.29 -23.60
N VAL A 246 10.60 -12.96 -23.68
CA VAL A 246 11.29 -12.10 -22.70
C VAL A 246 10.61 -10.73 -22.70
N PHE A 247 10.29 -10.20 -21.52
CA PHE A 247 9.75 -8.86 -21.38
C PHE A 247 10.75 -7.85 -21.97
N GLY A 248 10.37 -7.09 -23.01
CA GLY A 248 11.25 -6.06 -23.58
C GLY A 248 11.17 -5.83 -25.09
N VAL A 249 10.36 -6.57 -25.86
CA VAL A 249 10.16 -6.28 -27.30
C VAL A 249 8.66 -6.30 -27.64
N GLY A 250 8.02 -5.14 -27.55
CA GLY A 250 6.59 -4.95 -27.89
C GLY A 250 5.68 -4.84 -26.66
N ASN A 251 5.07 -3.67 -26.50
CA ASN A 251 4.36 -3.16 -25.31
C ASN A 251 3.06 -3.88 -24.91
N ASN A 252 2.89 -5.19 -25.11
CA ASN A 252 1.68 -5.86 -24.61
C ASN A 252 1.86 -6.40 -23.17
N PRO A 253 0.96 -6.04 -22.23
CA PRO A 253 0.95 -6.53 -20.83
C PRO A 253 0.53 -8.00 -20.68
N ASP A 254 0.42 -8.72 -21.79
CA ASP A 254 0.02 -10.12 -21.87
C ASP A 254 1.01 -10.99 -21.09
N GLY A 255 0.51 -11.69 -20.08
CA GLY A 255 1.28 -12.63 -19.27
C GLY A 255 1.84 -12.15 -17.93
N ASN A 256 1.52 -10.94 -17.48
CA ASN A 256 1.62 -10.61 -16.05
C ASN A 256 0.47 -11.31 -15.27
N PRO A 257 0.74 -12.25 -14.35
CA PRO A 257 -0.32 -12.93 -13.58
C PRO A 257 -1.14 -11.99 -12.69
N PHE A 258 -0.62 -10.79 -12.39
CA PHE A 258 -1.30 -9.75 -11.62
C PHE A 258 -2.18 -8.82 -12.48
N ASN A 259 -2.16 -8.95 -13.81
CA ASN A 259 -3.05 -8.17 -14.66
C ASN A 259 -4.47 -8.77 -14.64
N ILE A 260 -5.45 -7.98 -14.20
CA ILE A 260 -6.86 -8.39 -14.11
C ILE A 260 -7.45 -8.81 -15.47
N ALA A 261 -6.90 -8.29 -16.57
CA ALA A 261 -7.31 -8.65 -17.92
C ALA A 261 -6.85 -10.06 -18.36
N ASN A 262 -5.93 -10.69 -17.62
CA ASN A 262 -5.54 -12.07 -17.84
C ASN A 262 -6.46 -12.96 -17.00
N ASP A 263 -7.48 -13.57 -17.59
CA ASP A 263 -8.44 -14.35 -16.83
C ASP A 263 -7.79 -15.54 -16.11
N LEU A 264 -8.22 -15.77 -14.87
CA LEU A 264 -7.83 -16.90 -14.04
C LEU A 264 -9.07 -17.65 -13.56
N THR A 265 -8.89 -18.92 -13.19
CA THR A 265 -9.96 -19.77 -12.68
C THR A 265 -9.58 -20.30 -11.30
N LEU A 266 -10.32 -19.94 -10.26
CA LEU A 266 -10.14 -20.57 -8.95
C LEU A 266 -10.79 -21.97 -8.95
N ASN A 267 -9.99 -23.02 -8.76
CA ASN A 267 -10.51 -24.35 -8.51
C ASN A 267 -11.04 -24.41 -7.07
N ILE A 268 -12.36 -24.33 -6.89
CA ILE A 268 -13.01 -24.34 -5.57
C ILE A 268 -12.80 -25.64 -4.79
N ALA A 269 -12.51 -26.76 -5.46
CA ALA A 269 -12.28 -28.03 -4.77
C ALA A 269 -10.88 -28.07 -4.13
N THR A 270 -9.90 -27.43 -4.76
CA THR A 270 -8.50 -27.43 -4.26
C THR A 270 -8.09 -26.10 -3.63
N GLY A 271 -8.86 -25.03 -3.84
CA GLY A 271 -8.54 -23.68 -3.39
C GLY A 271 -7.33 -23.09 -4.11
N VAL A 272 -6.98 -23.58 -5.31
CA VAL A 272 -5.81 -23.17 -6.10
C VAL A 272 -6.26 -22.62 -7.45
N VAL A 273 -5.60 -21.57 -7.92
CA VAL A 273 -5.73 -21.02 -9.26
C VAL A 273 -5.30 -22.07 -10.28
N GLN A 274 -6.23 -22.50 -11.12
CA GLN A 274 -6.09 -23.63 -12.02
C GLN A 274 -4.92 -23.48 -12.98
N GLU A 275 -4.69 -22.26 -13.46
CA GLU A 275 -3.58 -21.91 -14.32
C GLU A 275 -2.26 -22.24 -13.64
N PHE A 276 -2.12 -21.99 -12.34
CA PHE A 276 -0.90 -22.30 -11.59
C PHE A 276 -1.00 -23.62 -10.84
N SER A 277 -1.93 -24.49 -11.24
CA SER A 277 -1.98 -25.86 -10.80
C SER A 277 -1.12 -26.70 -11.76
N ASN A 278 0.03 -27.21 -11.30
CA ASN A 278 0.88 -28.12 -12.08
C ASN A 278 0.12 -29.44 -12.36
N THR A 279 -0.85 -29.41 -13.26
CA THR A 279 -1.75 -30.52 -13.60
C THR A 279 -0.98 -31.68 -14.24
N ALA A 280 0.12 -31.38 -14.95
CA ALA A 280 1.08 -32.37 -15.41
C ALA A 280 1.74 -33.17 -14.26
N ALA A 281 1.78 -32.63 -13.04
CA ALA A 281 2.24 -33.32 -11.82
C ALA A 281 1.09 -34.01 -11.04
N GLY A 282 -0.05 -34.26 -11.69
CA GLY A 282 -1.05 -35.26 -11.29
C GLY A 282 -1.93 -34.94 -10.08
N THR A 283 -1.90 -33.73 -9.53
CA THR A 283 -2.59 -33.42 -8.27
C THR A 283 -3.52 -32.21 -8.31
N GLY A 284 -3.38 -31.29 -9.27
CA GLY A 284 -4.25 -30.10 -9.37
C GLY A 284 -4.17 -29.15 -8.15
N ARG A 285 -3.05 -29.21 -7.41
CA ARG A 285 -2.86 -28.53 -6.11
C ARG A 285 -1.70 -27.52 -6.11
N GLY A 286 -1.37 -26.96 -7.27
CA GLY A 286 -0.21 -26.06 -7.40
C GLY A 286 1.11 -26.77 -7.66
N GLY A 287 2.18 -25.99 -7.64
CA GLY A 287 3.59 -26.36 -7.54
C GLY A 287 3.97 -27.10 -6.26
N THR A 288 5.28 -27.14 -5.99
CA THR A 288 5.85 -28.04 -4.97
C THR A 288 5.68 -27.52 -3.54
N ARG A 289 5.43 -26.22 -3.36
CA ARG A 289 5.44 -25.55 -2.05
C ARG A 289 4.03 -25.40 -1.47
N ARG A 290 3.39 -26.54 -1.20
CA ARG A 290 1.99 -26.58 -0.77
C ARG A 290 1.86 -26.33 0.72
N MET A 291 0.79 -25.67 1.12
CA MET A 291 0.43 -25.43 2.52
C MET A 291 1.41 -24.56 3.32
N GLU A 292 2.46 -24.03 2.70
CA GLU A 292 3.45 -23.16 3.38
C GLU A 292 2.83 -21.84 3.85
N ASP A 293 1.76 -21.36 3.22
CA ASP A 293 1.02 -20.17 3.67
C ASP A 293 -0.17 -20.50 4.60
N LEU A 294 -0.51 -21.77 4.85
CA LEU A 294 -1.70 -22.11 5.64
C LEU A 294 -1.46 -21.74 7.11
N VAL A 295 -2.36 -20.94 7.68
CA VAL A 295 -2.36 -20.60 9.12
C VAL A 295 -3.40 -21.42 9.86
N LEU A 296 -4.63 -21.45 9.35
CA LEU A 296 -5.77 -22.09 10.00
C LEU A 296 -6.74 -22.62 8.94
N SER A 297 -7.20 -23.86 9.11
CA SER A 297 -8.27 -24.45 8.31
C SER A 297 -9.64 -24.22 8.93
N ASP A 298 -10.70 -24.52 8.16
CA ASP A 298 -12.10 -24.39 8.57
C ASP A 298 -12.49 -22.97 9.03
N VAL A 299 -11.90 -21.98 8.37
CA VAL A 299 -12.18 -20.56 8.58
C VAL A 299 -13.29 -20.13 7.63
N HIS A 300 -14.39 -19.64 8.20
CA HIS A 300 -15.55 -19.17 7.44
C HIS A 300 -15.33 -17.77 6.87
N GLU A 301 -14.79 -16.86 7.68
CA GLU A 301 -14.54 -15.46 7.30
C GLU A 301 -13.43 -14.84 8.16
N MET A 302 -12.78 -13.83 7.60
CA MET A 302 -11.91 -12.89 8.31
C MET A 302 -12.43 -11.49 8.01
N LYS A 303 -13.05 -10.81 8.98
CA LYS A 303 -13.47 -9.42 8.81
C LYS A 303 -12.37 -8.46 9.25
N VAL A 304 -12.06 -7.48 8.41
CA VAL A 304 -11.16 -6.37 8.72
C VAL A 304 -11.97 -5.09 8.87
N GLU A 305 -11.80 -4.42 10.00
CA GLU A 305 -12.43 -3.14 10.28
C GLU A 305 -11.41 -2.14 10.79
N ILE A 306 -11.64 -0.86 10.51
CA ILE A 306 -10.78 0.24 10.89
C ILE A 306 -11.50 1.13 11.91
N TRP A 307 -10.75 1.68 12.86
CA TRP A 307 -11.32 2.60 13.85
C TRP A 307 -11.68 3.94 13.20
N ASP A 308 -12.97 4.24 13.14
CA ASP A 308 -13.48 5.54 12.72
C ASP A 308 -13.64 6.44 13.95
N GLU A 309 -12.80 7.47 14.05
CA GLU A 309 -12.84 8.37 15.19
C GLU A 309 -14.07 9.27 15.19
N ARG A 310 -14.66 9.58 14.04
CA ARG A 310 -15.87 10.40 14.03
C ARG A 310 -17.07 9.59 14.54
N LEU A 311 -17.16 8.33 14.14
CA LEU A 311 -18.21 7.41 14.61
C LEU A 311 -17.95 6.81 15.99
N GLN A 312 -16.69 6.86 16.47
CA GLN A 312 -16.26 6.23 17.72
C GLN A 312 -16.52 4.71 17.75
N LYS A 313 -16.29 4.05 16.62
CA LYS A 313 -16.40 2.60 16.49
C LYS A 313 -15.57 2.06 15.32
N TYR A 314 -15.38 0.75 15.33
CA TYR A 314 -14.85 0.03 14.17
C TYR A 314 -15.89 -0.02 13.05
N THR A 315 -15.43 0.22 11.83
CA THR A 315 -16.23 0.19 10.62
C THR A 315 -15.39 -0.33 9.45
N THR A 316 -16.06 -0.79 8.41
CA THR A 316 -15.43 -1.12 7.14
C THR A 316 -15.13 0.16 6.34
N PRO A 317 -13.99 0.27 5.64
CA PRO A 317 -13.78 1.35 4.67
C PRO A 317 -14.94 1.40 3.67
N GLY A 318 -15.38 2.60 3.28
CA GLY A 318 -16.50 2.76 2.36
C GLY A 318 -17.89 2.59 2.97
N HIS A 319 -18.02 2.49 4.29
CA HIS A 319 -19.33 2.44 4.94
C HIS A 319 -20.20 3.68 4.62
N ASN A 320 -21.52 3.57 4.78
CA ASN A 320 -22.49 4.65 4.50
C ASN A 320 -23.07 5.29 5.78
N GLU A 321 -22.34 5.19 6.88
CA GLU A 321 -22.87 5.61 8.19
C GLU A 321 -22.62 7.07 8.53
N LEU A 322 -23.60 7.67 9.21
CA LEU A 322 -23.59 9.06 9.62
C LEU A 322 -23.56 9.19 11.15
N PHE A 323 -22.71 10.09 11.64
CA PHE A 323 -22.65 10.54 13.03
C PHE A 323 -23.63 11.70 13.26
N ARG A 324 -24.49 11.61 14.27
CA ARG A 324 -25.41 12.70 14.63
C ARG A 324 -24.80 13.57 15.71
N MET A 325 -24.65 14.86 15.44
CA MET A 325 -24.10 15.86 16.36
C MET A 325 -25.12 16.93 16.72
N ARG A 326 -24.96 17.54 17.89
CA ARG A 326 -25.57 18.83 18.21
C ARG A 326 -24.48 19.89 18.30
N ASP A 327 -24.73 21.05 17.71
CA ASP A 327 -23.88 22.22 17.91
C ASP A 327 -24.12 22.84 19.30
N LEU A 328 -23.33 23.86 19.64
CA LEU A 328 -23.46 24.60 20.90
C LEU A 328 -24.79 25.37 21.00
N SER A 329 -25.48 25.58 19.89
CA SER A 329 -26.80 26.24 19.81
C SER A 329 -27.96 25.24 19.91
N GLY A 330 -27.67 23.94 20.04
CA GLY A 330 -28.66 22.86 20.12
C GLY A 330 -29.18 22.35 18.77
N ASN A 331 -28.70 22.89 17.64
CA ASN A 331 -29.08 22.41 16.31
C ASN A 331 -28.46 21.05 16.06
N THR A 332 -29.24 20.15 15.45
CA THR A 332 -28.77 18.80 15.12
C THR A 332 -28.36 18.72 13.66
N PHE A 333 -27.20 18.13 13.40
CA PHE A 333 -26.71 17.85 12.06
C PHE A 333 -26.08 16.47 11.99
N THR A 334 -25.96 15.92 10.78
CA THR A 334 -25.36 14.61 10.51
C THR A 334 -24.05 14.79 9.74
N LEU A 335 -23.02 14.08 10.16
CA LEU A 335 -21.71 14.07 9.53
C LEU A 335 -21.36 12.65 9.07
N PRO A 336 -20.89 12.44 7.83
CA PRO A 336 -20.33 11.15 7.44
C PRO A 336 -19.10 10.78 8.27
N GLY A 337 -18.92 9.50 8.58
CA GLY A 337 -17.68 8.98 9.19
C GLY A 337 -16.42 9.27 8.36
N ASP A 338 -15.27 9.02 8.95
CA ASP A 338 -13.93 9.25 8.37
C ASP A 338 -13.67 8.49 7.09
N TYR A 339 -14.16 7.26 7.05
CA TYR A 339 -13.95 6.32 5.94
C TYR A 339 -15.24 6.09 5.17
N HIS A 340 -16.15 7.07 5.21
CA HIS A 340 -17.43 6.98 4.55
C HIS A 340 -17.26 6.95 3.03
N GLN A 341 -18.07 6.19 2.29
CA GLN A 341 -18.00 6.11 0.82
C GLN A 341 -18.02 7.49 0.13
N GLY A 342 -18.80 8.44 0.65
CA GLY A 342 -18.87 9.81 0.14
C GLY A 342 -17.59 10.63 0.33
N ARG A 343 -16.67 10.20 1.20
CA ARG A 343 -15.37 10.85 1.46
C ARG A 343 -14.21 10.21 0.70
N ARG A 344 -14.44 9.17 -0.11
CA ARG A 344 -13.39 8.55 -0.93
C ARG A 344 -12.84 9.56 -1.94
N PHE A 345 -11.52 9.62 -2.12
CA PHE A 345 -10.83 10.53 -3.03
C PHE A 345 -11.10 10.15 -4.50
N ALA A 346 -10.89 8.89 -4.87
CA ALA A 346 -11.16 8.44 -6.24
C ALA A 346 -12.64 8.08 -6.44
N ASP A 347 -13.33 8.78 -7.36
CA ASP A 347 -14.66 8.41 -7.87
C ASP A 347 -14.61 7.40 -9.02
N ALA A 348 -13.46 7.28 -9.69
CA ALA A 348 -13.33 6.45 -10.87
C ALA A 348 -13.25 4.97 -10.48
N ASP A 349 -14.24 4.23 -10.96
CA ASP A 349 -14.45 2.79 -10.84
C ASP A 349 -13.36 1.94 -11.56
N GLY A 350 -12.08 2.26 -11.36
CA GLY A 350 -10.94 1.57 -11.99
C GLY A 350 -9.78 1.28 -11.05
N GLN A 351 -9.91 1.55 -9.75
CA GLN A 351 -8.75 1.66 -8.84
C GLN A 351 -8.80 0.78 -7.60
N GLY A 352 -9.97 0.27 -7.21
CA GLY A 352 -10.01 -0.86 -6.30
C GLY A 352 -9.79 -2.17 -7.05
N PRO A 353 -9.66 -3.31 -6.35
CA PRO A 353 -9.95 -4.59 -6.96
C PRO A 353 -11.23 -4.46 -7.80
N GLU A 354 -11.10 -4.83 -9.06
CA GLU A 354 -12.24 -4.91 -9.97
C GLU A 354 -12.96 -3.61 -10.28
N GLY A 355 -12.30 -2.46 -10.08
CA GLY A 355 -12.92 -1.18 -10.38
C GLY A 355 -13.89 -0.69 -9.30
N SER A 356 -13.89 -1.25 -8.08
CA SER A 356 -14.59 -0.61 -6.95
C SER A 356 -13.60 -0.29 -5.83
N SER A 357 -13.29 1.01 -5.66
CA SER A 357 -12.42 1.48 -4.58
C SER A 357 -13.15 1.71 -3.26
N ILE A 358 -14.45 1.40 -3.18
CA ILE A 358 -15.30 1.74 -2.04
C ILE A 358 -14.75 1.15 -0.75
N GLY A 359 -14.40 -0.14 -0.77
CA GLY A 359 -13.93 -0.90 0.39
C GLY A 359 -12.42 -0.87 0.64
N VAL A 360 -11.66 0.03 0.02
CA VAL A 360 -10.18 -0.02 0.08
C VAL A 360 -9.59 1.12 0.90
N PHE A 361 -8.82 0.79 1.94
CA PHE A 361 -7.93 1.72 2.62
C PHE A 361 -6.47 1.42 2.24
N ASP A 362 -5.69 2.44 1.89
CA ASP A 362 -4.30 2.26 1.48
C ASP A 362 -3.44 3.47 1.86
N THR A 363 -2.25 3.23 2.38
CA THR A 363 -1.24 4.27 2.61
C THR A 363 -0.31 4.39 1.39
N TRP A 364 -0.70 5.20 0.40
CA TRP A 364 0.14 5.49 -0.76
C TRP A 364 1.23 6.52 -0.45
N HIS A 365 2.29 6.50 -1.27
CA HIS A 365 3.29 7.56 -1.27
C HIS A 365 2.65 8.90 -1.69
N PRO A 366 2.80 9.99 -0.92
CA PRO A 366 2.15 11.27 -1.20
C PRO A 366 2.59 11.91 -2.51
N ASP A 367 3.84 11.69 -2.94
CA ASP A 367 4.40 12.25 -4.19
C ASP A 367 4.26 11.32 -5.43
N THR A 368 3.39 10.31 -5.38
CA THR A 368 3.15 9.45 -6.56
C THR A 368 2.51 10.28 -7.66
N ASP A 369 3.19 10.44 -8.79
CA ASP A 369 2.69 11.20 -9.93
C ASP A 369 1.56 10.44 -10.64
N PRO A 370 0.35 11.02 -10.73
CA PRO A 370 -0.77 10.45 -11.46
C PRO A 370 -0.45 10.18 -12.95
N ALA A 371 0.56 10.82 -13.55
CA ALA A 371 0.93 10.53 -14.95
C ALA A 371 1.74 9.23 -15.12
N VAL A 372 2.40 8.70 -14.09
CA VAL A 372 3.26 7.50 -14.19
C VAL A 372 2.50 6.22 -13.85
N VAL A 373 1.55 6.30 -12.92
CA VAL A 373 0.75 5.14 -12.48
C VAL A 373 -0.62 5.15 -13.17
N GLY A 374 -0.92 6.14 -14.02
CA GLY A 374 -2.30 6.55 -14.30
C GLY A 374 -2.88 7.19 -13.04
N ALA A 375 -3.91 8.02 -13.16
CA ALA A 375 -4.45 8.90 -12.13
C ALA A 375 -4.93 8.26 -10.81
N ARG A 376 -4.05 7.64 -10.04
CA ARG A 376 -4.44 6.70 -8.97
C ARG A 376 -3.99 7.25 -7.62
N HIS A 377 -4.98 7.48 -6.77
CA HIS A 377 -4.80 8.00 -5.41
C HIS A 377 -5.35 6.97 -4.40
N PRO A 378 -4.81 6.91 -3.18
CA PRO A 378 -5.39 6.06 -2.14
C PRO A 378 -6.87 6.43 -1.95
N PRO A 379 -7.81 5.46 -1.93
CA PRO A 379 -9.23 5.79 -1.94
C PRO A 379 -9.67 6.50 -0.68
N HIS A 380 -9.15 6.08 0.49
CA HIS A 380 -9.43 6.73 1.76
C HIS A 380 -8.16 7.20 2.44
N ILE A 381 -8.09 8.51 2.73
CA ILE A 381 -7.07 9.10 3.61
C ILE A 381 -7.80 9.77 4.77
N ALA A 382 -7.41 9.43 6.00
CA ALA A 382 -7.94 10.09 7.17
C ALA A 382 -7.37 11.50 7.29
N TYR A 383 -8.24 12.52 7.27
CA TYR A 383 -7.88 13.90 7.56
C TYR A 383 -8.38 14.34 8.92
N ARG A 384 -7.73 15.35 9.49
CA ARG A 384 -8.21 16.09 10.67
C ARG A 384 -9.38 16.97 10.29
N TYR A 385 -9.25 17.70 9.19
CA TYR A 385 -10.28 18.52 8.59
C TYR A 385 -10.49 18.08 7.15
N THR A 386 -11.75 17.95 6.75
CA THR A 386 -12.06 17.70 5.35
C THR A 386 -11.95 19.02 4.61
N PRO A 387 -11.23 19.06 3.48
CA PRO A 387 -11.25 20.25 2.64
C PRO A 387 -12.67 20.53 2.14
N PRO A 388 -13.03 21.81 1.91
CA PRO A 388 -14.31 22.14 1.32
C PRO A 388 -14.52 21.48 -0.02
N VAL A 389 -15.76 21.09 -0.26
CA VAL A 389 -16.25 20.86 -1.62
C VAL A 389 -16.42 22.24 -2.26
N TYR A 390 -15.69 22.54 -3.34
CA TYR A 390 -15.76 23.85 -4.01
C TYR A 390 -17.16 24.09 -4.59
N PRO A 391 -17.75 25.31 -4.51
CA PRO A 391 -19.18 25.51 -4.69
C PRO A 391 -19.74 25.37 -6.13
N ASN A 392 -18.91 25.22 -7.17
CA ASN A 392 -19.35 25.04 -8.57
C ASN A 392 -18.58 23.96 -9.37
N GLY A 393 -17.76 23.11 -8.71
CA GLY A 393 -17.25 21.89 -9.34
C GLY A 393 -18.36 20.82 -9.36
N PRO A 394 -18.30 19.78 -10.22
CA PRO A 394 -19.36 18.80 -10.36
C PRO A 394 -19.68 18.24 -8.99
N THR A 395 -20.90 18.52 -8.56
CA THR A 395 -21.51 17.91 -7.39
C THR A 395 -21.25 16.42 -7.46
N ARG A 396 -20.40 15.90 -6.58
CA ARG A 396 -20.56 14.51 -6.22
C ARG A 396 -21.89 14.41 -5.47
N PRO A 397 -22.83 13.56 -5.89
CA PRO A 397 -24.12 13.47 -5.24
C PRO A 397 -23.95 13.10 -3.76
N GLY A 398 -24.40 13.95 -2.83
CA GLY A 398 -24.92 13.44 -1.55
C GLY A 398 -24.30 13.88 -0.22
N LEU A 399 -23.38 14.85 -0.12
CA LEU A 399 -22.94 15.36 1.21
C LEU A 399 -23.34 16.84 1.45
N PRO A 400 -24.39 17.10 2.25
CA PRO A 400 -24.96 18.44 2.46
C PRO A 400 -24.38 19.14 3.70
N VAL A 401 -23.07 19.02 3.96
CA VAL A 401 -22.47 19.61 5.17
C VAL A 401 -21.49 20.72 4.81
N PRO A 402 -21.75 21.98 5.21
CA PRO A 402 -20.79 23.06 5.10
C PRO A 402 -19.48 22.73 5.86
N PRO A 403 -18.29 23.07 5.33
CA PRO A 403 -17.02 22.87 6.03
C PRO A 403 -16.99 23.51 7.42
N THR A 404 -17.68 24.65 7.55
CA THR A 404 -17.88 25.40 8.81
C THR A 404 -18.67 24.66 9.88
N ALA A 405 -19.33 23.57 9.54
CA ALA A 405 -20.05 22.71 10.47
C ALA A 405 -19.23 21.48 10.89
N GLU A 406 -17.99 21.29 10.40
CA GLU A 406 -17.14 20.17 10.80
C GLU A 406 -16.25 20.54 12.01
N PRO A 407 -16.54 20.03 13.22
CA PRO A 407 -15.71 20.29 14.37
C PRO A 407 -14.43 19.46 14.35
N ASP A 408 -13.35 20.04 14.86
CA ASP A 408 -12.15 19.29 15.22
C ASP A 408 -12.53 18.18 16.19
N ARG A 409 -12.10 16.95 15.90
CA ARG A 409 -12.48 15.77 16.67
C ARG A 409 -11.86 15.75 18.06
N GLN A 410 -10.72 16.42 18.25
CA GLN A 410 -10.03 16.49 19.54
C GLN A 410 -10.59 17.61 20.43
N THR A 411 -10.76 18.81 19.87
CA THR A 411 -11.20 19.98 20.65
C THR A 411 -12.72 20.16 20.65
N ARG A 412 -13.44 19.45 19.77
CA ARG A 412 -14.87 19.60 19.47
C ARG A 412 -15.26 21.00 18.99
N ARG A 413 -14.30 21.85 18.63
CA ARG A 413 -14.56 23.21 18.15
C ARG A 413 -14.74 23.24 16.63
N ALA A 414 -15.66 24.08 16.16
CA ALA A 414 -15.92 24.30 14.73
C ALA A 414 -14.89 25.27 14.13
N ASP A 415 -13.64 24.81 14.10
CA ASP A 415 -12.49 25.63 13.70
C ASP A 415 -12.28 25.64 12.17
N ASN A 416 -12.84 24.68 11.43
CA ASN A 416 -12.71 24.62 9.96
C ASN A 416 -13.51 25.76 9.30
N LYS A 417 -12.84 26.75 8.72
CA LYS A 417 -13.46 27.84 7.95
C LYS A 417 -13.49 27.60 6.45
N GLY A 418 -13.01 26.44 6.01
CA GLY A 418 -12.91 26.08 4.61
C GLY A 418 -11.75 26.77 3.90
N TYR A 419 -11.97 27.31 2.70
CA TYR A 419 -10.90 28.00 1.98
C TYR A 419 -10.66 29.37 2.59
N TRP A 420 -9.39 29.80 2.64
CA TRP A 420 -9.06 31.18 2.95
C TRP A 420 -9.73 32.12 1.95
N GLN A 421 -10.29 33.20 2.46
CA GLN A 421 -10.99 34.24 1.72
C GLN A 421 -10.52 35.64 2.16
N PRO A 422 -10.34 36.58 1.21
CA PRO A 422 -10.04 37.97 1.51
C PRO A 422 -11.23 38.65 2.21
N GLY A 423 -10.95 39.65 3.06
CA GLY A 423 -11.96 40.43 3.78
C GLY A 423 -12.70 39.66 4.89
N THR A 424 -12.29 38.42 5.17
CA THR A 424 -12.93 37.56 6.19
C THR A 424 -12.23 37.74 7.54
N VAL A 425 -13.02 37.78 8.62
CA VAL A 425 -12.51 37.79 9.99
C VAL A 425 -12.17 36.37 10.42
N TYR A 426 -10.95 36.16 10.91
CA TYR A 426 -10.50 34.90 11.47
C TYR A 426 -10.17 35.03 12.95
N GLU A 427 -10.53 34.01 13.71
CA GLU A 427 -10.27 33.88 15.13
C GLU A 427 -9.06 32.98 15.41
N LEU A 428 -8.45 33.14 16.59
CA LEU A 428 -7.37 32.26 17.03
C LEU A 428 -7.87 30.82 17.09
N GLY A 429 -7.18 29.93 16.35
CA GLY A 429 -7.55 28.53 16.21
C GLY A 429 -8.27 28.20 14.90
N ASP A 430 -8.83 29.18 14.19
CA ASP A 430 -9.49 28.95 12.91
C ASP A 430 -8.55 28.27 11.91
N VAL A 431 -9.06 27.30 11.17
CA VAL A 431 -8.32 26.50 10.20
C VAL A 431 -8.87 26.75 8.81
N VAL A 432 -7.98 27.05 7.88
CA VAL A 432 -8.29 27.26 6.47
C VAL A 432 -7.44 26.38 5.56
N PHE A 433 -7.92 26.21 4.33
CA PHE A 433 -7.19 25.64 3.20
C PHE A 433 -6.81 26.75 2.23
N VAL A 434 -5.68 26.60 1.52
CA VAL A 434 -5.30 27.58 0.50
C VAL A 434 -6.28 27.50 -0.67
N PRO A 435 -6.93 28.61 -1.08
CA PRO A 435 -7.68 28.64 -2.31
C PRO A 435 -6.71 28.45 -3.47
N TRP A 436 -7.04 27.54 -4.38
CA TRP A 436 -6.20 27.29 -5.55
C TRP A 436 -6.99 27.57 -6.82
N VAL A 437 -6.32 28.26 -7.75
CA VAL A 437 -6.84 28.54 -9.09
C VAL A 437 -5.93 27.79 -10.05
N ASP A 438 -6.50 26.88 -10.83
CA ASP A 438 -5.83 26.32 -11.99
C ASP A 438 -5.49 27.47 -12.93
N ALA A 439 -4.20 27.77 -13.06
CA ALA A 439 -3.75 28.45 -14.26
C ALA A 439 -3.47 27.33 -15.28
N PRO A 440 -4.23 27.24 -16.39
CA PRO A 440 -3.82 26.40 -17.49
C PRO A 440 -2.39 26.77 -17.88
N ARG A 441 -1.61 25.81 -18.34
CA ARG A 441 -0.33 26.09 -18.99
C ARG A 441 -0.61 26.90 -20.27
N GLY A 442 -0.72 28.22 -20.14
CA GLY A 442 -0.76 29.19 -21.24
C GLY A 442 -2.02 30.01 -21.51
N ALA A 443 -3.14 29.96 -20.77
CA ALA A 443 -4.30 30.83 -21.10
C ALA A 443 -5.26 31.19 -19.95
N ASN A 444 -5.81 32.42 -20.03
CA ASN A 444 -7.03 32.96 -19.38
C ASN A 444 -8.16 32.92 -20.45
N PRO A 445 -9.48 32.75 -20.15
CA PRO A 445 -10.20 33.02 -18.90
C PRO A 445 -10.87 31.77 -18.24
N PRO A 446 -11.49 31.93 -17.05
CA PRO A 446 -11.60 30.90 -16.01
C PRO A 446 -12.97 30.25 -15.98
N ASP A 447 -13.07 28.98 -16.37
CA ASP A 447 -14.14 28.05 -15.95
C ASP A 447 -13.71 26.60 -16.25
N ALA A 448 -12.42 26.32 -16.05
CA ALA A 448 -11.89 24.95 -16.13
C ALA A 448 -12.13 24.26 -14.78
N ILE A 449 -13.25 23.55 -14.75
CA ILE A 449 -13.68 22.63 -13.72
C ILE A 449 -12.65 21.49 -13.62
N PHE A 450 -12.14 21.28 -12.40
CA PHE A 450 -11.21 20.22 -11.98
C PHE A 450 -11.38 18.88 -12.71
N GLN A 451 -10.27 18.27 -13.13
CA GLN A 451 -10.17 16.81 -13.17
C GLN A 451 -9.34 16.32 -11.96
N TYR A 452 -9.84 15.29 -11.27
CA TYR A 452 -9.31 14.82 -9.97
C TYR A 452 -7.89 14.23 -10.08
N ASP A 453 -7.46 13.93 -11.29
CA ASP A 453 -6.14 13.46 -11.69
C ASP A 453 -5.07 14.56 -11.76
N GLU A 454 -5.46 15.82 -11.62
CA GLU A 454 -4.55 16.98 -11.64
C GLU A 454 -4.13 17.43 -10.23
N MET A 455 -4.43 16.66 -9.18
CA MET A 455 -4.07 16.95 -7.79
C MET A 455 -2.54 16.80 -7.56
N PRO A 456 -1.78 17.88 -7.34
CA PRO A 456 -0.39 17.79 -6.92
C PRO A 456 -0.33 17.32 -5.46
N ALA A 457 0.78 16.65 -5.14
CA ALA A 457 1.05 15.86 -3.94
C ALA A 457 0.66 16.46 -2.57
N GLN A 458 0.42 17.76 -2.42
CA GLN A 458 0.34 18.44 -1.11
C GLN A 458 -0.98 19.17 -0.82
N LYS A 459 -1.92 19.31 -1.77
CA LYS A 459 -2.98 20.34 -1.71
C LYS A 459 -4.05 20.22 -0.60
N PHE A 460 -4.18 19.07 0.05
CA PHE A 460 -5.05 18.88 1.24
C PHE A 460 -4.34 18.26 2.44
N GLN A 461 -3.06 17.93 2.25
CA GLN A 461 -2.22 17.37 3.30
C GLN A 461 -1.77 18.44 4.28
N VAL A 462 -1.82 19.71 3.89
CA VAL A 462 -1.52 20.86 4.74
C VAL A 462 -2.73 21.74 4.87
N ALA A 463 -3.11 22.06 6.11
CA ALA A 463 -4.08 23.09 6.45
C ALA A 463 -3.37 24.22 7.21
N TYR A 464 -4.02 25.37 7.39
CA TYR A 464 -3.40 26.55 8.00
C TYR A 464 -4.24 27.01 9.17
N ARG A 465 -3.65 26.99 10.36
CA ARG A 465 -4.28 27.41 11.60
C ARG A 465 -3.88 28.85 11.92
N CYS A 466 -4.84 29.71 12.23
CA CYS A 466 -4.59 31.04 12.73
C CYS A 466 -4.02 30.94 14.15
N VAL A 467 -2.76 31.36 14.32
CA VAL A 467 -2.02 31.31 15.59
C VAL A 467 -1.69 32.68 16.16
N GLY A 468 -1.84 33.73 15.38
CA GLY A 468 -1.67 35.11 15.83
C GLY A 468 -2.71 36.02 15.20
N ARG A 469 -3.21 36.95 16.01
CA ARG A 469 -4.17 37.98 15.62
C ARG A 469 -3.73 39.32 16.20
N GLN A 470 -3.75 40.37 15.39
CA GLN A 470 -3.65 41.77 15.81
C GLN A 470 -4.83 42.55 15.23
N GLY A 471 -5.23 43.63 15.89
CA GLY A 471 -6.29 44.51 15.40
C GLY A 471 -7.62 43.79 15.19
N SER A 472 -8.19 43.94 14.00
CA SER A 472 -9.53 43.42 13.67
C SER A 472 -9.54 41.91 13.44
N GLY A 473 -8.38 41.29 13.15
CA GLY A 473 -8.30 39.90 12.69
C GLY A 473 -8.94 39.67 11.33
N THR A 474 -9.16 40.74 10.57
CA THR A 474 -9.68 40.65 9.20
C THR A 474 -8.51 40.38 8.26
N SER A 475 -8.66 39.41 7.37
CA SER A 475 -7.69 39.26 6.29
C SER A 475 -7.85 40.42 5.31
N HIS A 476 -6.92 41.37 5.37
CA HIS A 476 -6.90 42.54 4.49
C HIS A 476 -6.15 42.30 3.18
N ALA A 477 -5.54 41.12 3.01
CA ALA A 477 -4.86 40.76 1.77
C ALA A 477 -5.89 40.47 0.66
N SER A 478 -5.66 41.00 -0.54
CA SER A 478 -6.47 40.72 -1.72
C SER A 478 -6.09 39.42 -2.42
N ILE A 479 -4.93 38.85 -2.06
CA ILE A 479 -4.38 37.59 -2.58
C ILE A 479 -3.95 36.76 -1.38
N ALA A 480 -4.10 35.44 -1.48
CA ALA A 480 -3.64 34.52 -0.45
C ALA A 480 -2.15 34.76 -0.11
N PRO A 481 -1.76 34.73 1.18
CA PRO A 481 -0.36 34.75 1.59
C PRO A 481 0.45 33.66 0.87
N GLY A 482 1.78 33.84 0.83
CA GLY A 482 2.71 32.81 0.38
C GLY A 482 2.75 31.63 1.37
N PHE A 483 1.68 30.84 1.37
CA PHE A 483 1.46 29.78 2.32
C PHE A 483 2.55 28.69 2.19
N PRO A 484 3.25 28.36 3.28
CA PRO A 484 4.26 27.31 3.26
C PRO A 484 3.66 25.95 2.90
N THR A 485 4.35 25.16 2.10
CA THR A 485 3.88 23.84 1.67
C THR A 485 4.29 22.70 2.60
N ALA A 486 5.14 22.97 3.60
CA ALA A 486 5.57 22.02 4.61
C ALA A 486 4.95 22.36 5.98
N PRO A 487 4.40 21.38 6.73
CA PRO A 487 3.90 21.59 8.09
C PRO A 487 4.92 22.21 9.05
N GLY A 488 4.43 22.87 10.10
CA GLY A 488 5.23 23.50 11.16
C GLY A 488 5.86 24.84 10.78
N ARG A 489 5.58 25.34 9.58
CA ARG A 489 6.03 26.66 9.11
C ARG A 489 4.98 27.72 9.40
N ARG A 490 5.43 28.93 9.72
CA ARG A 490 4.55 30.08 9.95
C ARG A 490 4.70 31.11 8.85
N VAL A 491 3.60 31.78 8.54
CA VAL A 491 3.55 32.91 7.61
C VAL A 491 2.68 34.00 8.20
N ARG A 492 3.14 35.24 8.11
CA ARG A 492 2.38 36.41 8.53
C ARG A 492 1.83 37.12 7.29
N GLU A 493 0.59 37.58 7.36
CA GLU A 493 -0.02 38.36 6.28
C GLU A 493 0.67 39.73 6.12
N ARG A 494 0.55 40.35 4.94
CA ARG A 494 1.26 41.59 4.56
C ARG A 494 1.03 42.78 5.51
N ASN A 495 -0.05 42.78 6.28
CA ASN A 495 -0.42 43.86 7.21
C ASN A 495 -0.23 43.46 8.69
N ASP A 496 0.43 42.33 8.96
CA ASP A 496 0.72 41.80 10.30
C ASP A 496 -0.52 41.50 11.21
N GLU A 497 -1.74 41.61 10.68
CA GLU A 497 -2.97 41.34 11.45
C GLU A 497 -3.22 39.86 11.72
N LEU A 498 -2.74 38.96 10.85
CA LEU A 498 -2.93 37.52 10.98
C LEU A 498 -1.61 36.78 10.80
N GLU A 499 -1.38 35.80 11.66
CA GLU A 499 -0.27 34.85 11.58
C GLU A 499 -0.83 33.43 11.48
N TRP A 500 -0.41 32.73 10.43
CA TRP A 500 -0.84 31.39 10.08
C TRP A 500 0.27 30.39 10.36
N GLU A 501 -0.09 29.22 10.86
CA GLU A 501 0.77 28.05 11.00
C GLU A 501 0.26 26.93 10.11
N SER A 502 1.13 26.45 9.22
CA SER A 502 0.88 25.22 8.45
C SER A 502 0.88 24.01 9.37
N ILE A 503 -0.13 23.16 9.26
CA ILE A 503 -0.31 21.93 10.03
C ILE A 503 -0.47 20.74 9.09
N ASP A 504 0.03 19.57 9.47
CA ASP A 504 -0.28 18.33 8.77
C ASP A 504 -1.74 17.98 9.04
N ASN A 505 -2.53 18.01 7.97
CA ASN A 505 -3.95 17.72 8.01
C ASN A 505 -4.22 16.21 7.93
N ARG A 506 -3.24 15.38 7.56
CA ARG A 506 -3.41 13.93 7.50
C ARG A 506 -3.35 13.33 8.90
N ARG A 507 -3.90 12.12 9.04
CA ARG A 507 -3.96 11.40 10.31
C ARG A 507 -3.50 9.96 10.17
N PRO A 508 -2.74 9.43 11.14
CA PRO A 508 -2.54 7.99 11.21
C PRO A 508 -3.88 7.29 11.46
N LEU A 509 -4.04 6.12 10.87
CA LEU A 509 -5.02 5.15 11.33
C LEU A 509 -4.63 4.72 12.75
N THR A 510 -5.58 4.72 13.68
CA THR A 510 -5.28 4.50 15.11
C THR A 510 -5.30 3.04 15.51
N SER A 511 -6.23 2.26 14.96
CA SER A 511 -6.29 0.82 15.18
C SER A 511 -7.10 0.12 14.10
N ILE A 512 -6.86 -1.18 13.98
CA ILE A 512 -7.67 -2.10 13.18
C ILE A 512 -8.21 -3.21 14.07
N ARG A 513 -9.33 -3.78 13.66
CA ARG A 513 -9.94 -4.96 14.28
C ARG A 513 -10.02 -6.06 13.25
N LEU A 514 -9.48 -7.22 13.60
CA LEU A 514 -9.57 -8.45 12.83
C LEU A 514 -10.51 -9.40 13.56
N THR A 515 -11.56 -9.87 12.90
CA THR A 515 -12.46 -10.89 13.46
C THR A 515 -12.42 -12.13 12.60
N LEU A 516 -11.93 -13.24 13.17
CA LEU A 516 -11.95 -14.54 12.55
C LEU A 516 -13.14 -15.34 13.06
N ARG A 517 -13.87 -15.97 12.14
CA ARG A 517 -14.92 -16.94 12.46
C ARG A 517 -14.53 -18.27 11.87
N PHE A 518 -14.44 -19.30 12.71
CA PHE A 518 -13.94 -20.61 12.31
C PHE A 518 -14.66 -21.73 13.05
N HIS A 519 -14.61 -22.94 12.49
CA HIS A 519 -15.15 -24.14 13.12
C HIS A 519 -14.08 -24.80 13.99
N ASP A 520 -14.31 -24.88 15.30
CA ASP A 520 -13.43 -25.63 16.20
C ASP A 520 -13.79 -27.11 16.18
N GLN A 521 -12.98 -27.91 15.51
CA GLN A 521 -13.17 -29.36 15.39
C GLN A 521 -13.20 -30.09 16.74
N THR A 522 -12.58 -29.54 17.79
CA THR A 522 -12.55 -30.19 19.12
C THR A 522 -13.92 -30.11 19.81
N SER A 523 -14.62 -29.00 19.61
CA SER A 523 -15.91 -28.76 20.23
C SER A 523 -17.10 -28.92 19.28
N ASP A 524 -16.84 -29.10 17.97
CA ASP A 524 -17.85 -29.15 16.90
C ASP A 524 -18.76 -27.90 16.93
N THR A 525 -18.16 -26.75 17.21
CA THR A 525 -18.88 -25.46 17.30
C THR A 525 -18.13 -24.36 16.57
N GLN A 526 -18.91 -23.40 16.07
CA GLN A 526 -18.37 -22.18 15.49
C GLN A 526 -17.86 -21.23 16.58
N ARG A 527 -16.64 -20.74 16.42
CA ARG A 527 -16.01 -19.78 17.33
C ARG A 527 -15.67 -18.49 16.60
N ASN A 528 -15.63 -17.41 17.38
CA ASN A 528 -15.14 -16.12 16.93
C ASN A 528 -13.90 -15.74 17.75
N LEU A 529 -12.84 -15.32 17.06
CA LEU A 529 -11.66 -14.70 17.64
C LEU A 529 -11.58 -13.26 17.14
N THR A 530 -11.51 -12.30 18.06
CA THR A 530 -11.33 -10.89 17.72
C THR A 530 -9.98 -10.41 18.23
N LEU A 531 -9.19 -9.85 17.33
CA LEU A 531 -7.93 -9.19 17.62
C LEU A 531 -8.07 -7.70 17.33
N VAL A 532 -7.70 -6.86 18.30
CA VAL A 532 -7.62 -5.42 18.12
C VAL A 532 -6.15 -5.04 18.11
N LEU A 533 -5.72 -4.43 17.02
CA LEU A 533 -4.33 -4.02 16.80
C LEU A 533 -4.26 -2.49 16.88
N PRO A 534 -3.74 -1.92 17.96
CA PRO A 534 -3.41 -0.51 18.00
C PRO A 534 -2.25 -0.22 17.04
N LEU A 535 -2.38 0.85 16.26
CA LEU A 535 -1.36 1.31 15.30
C LEU A 535 -0.72 2.63 15.74
N THR A 536 -1.12 3.15 16.91
CA THR A 536 -0.58 4.37 17.51
C THR A 536 -0.50 4.21 19.01
N ASP A 537 0.51 4.82 19.63
CA ASP A 537 0.83 4.81 21.07
C ASP A 537 -0.24 5.45 21.97
N LYS A 538 -1.41 5.78 21.43
CA LYS A 538 -2.53 6.27 22.22
C LYS A 538 -3.06 5.14 23.10
N LYS A 539 -2.43 4.98 24.27
CA LYS A 539 -3.01 4.31 25.43
C LYS A 539 -4.19 5.11 25.97
#